data_AF-A0A452ZAW7-F1
#
_entry.id   AF-A0A452ZAW7-F1
#
_cell.length_a   1.000
_cell.length_b   1.000
_cell.length_c   1.000
_cell.angle_alpha   90.00
_cell.angle_beta   90.00
_cell.angle_gamma   90.00
#
_symmetry.space_group_name_H-M   'P 1'
#
loop_
_entity.id
_entity.type
_entity.pdbx_description
1 polymer ?
#
loop_
_entity_poly.entity_id
_entity_poly.type
_entity_poly.pdbx_seq_one_letter_code
_entity_poly.pdbx_strand_id
1 'polypeptide(L)'
;MHNYLTSVYEEGDARSALIAMVQSLQHAKNGVDIVSGSKIRTHFARPNWRKVYSDMANTHKNARIGVFYCGSPTLTKTLRELAIEFSHTTTTRFHFHKENF
;
A
#
# COMPACT_ATOMS: atom_id res chain seq x y z
N MET A 1 7.34 -5.56 2.77
CA MET A 1 6.39 -4.94 3.72
C MET A 1 6.31 -3.46 3.39
N HIS A 2 5.11 -2.88 3.37
CA HIS A 2 4.89 -1.46 3.04
C HIS A 2 4.08 -0.82 4.16
N ASN A 3 4.60 0.24 4.77
CA ASN A 3 3.92 1.00 5.81
C ASN A 3 3.39 2.30 5.21
N TYR A 4 2.16 2.69 5.55
CA TYR A 4 1.53 3.92 5.05
C TYR A 4 1.02 4.78 6.20
N LEU A 5 1.49 6.03 6.30
CA LEU A 5 0.98 7.02 7.23
C LEU A 5 -0.08 7.87 6.53
N THR A 6 -1.35 7.50 6.69
CA THR A 6 -2.47 8.08 5.93
C THR A 6 -2.95 9.44 6.45
N SER A 7 -2.44 9.90 7.58
CA SER A 7 -2.76 11.22 8.15
C SER A 7 -1.90 12.36 7.59
N VAL A 8 -0.87 12.02 6.81
CA VAL A 8 0.08 12.96 6.19
C VAL A 8 -0.19 13.04 4.69
N TYR A 9 -0.04 14.22 4.11
CA TYR A 9 -0.19 14.43 2.66
C TYR A 9 0.93 13.73 1.90
N GLU A 10 0.74 13.53 0.59
CA GLU A 10 1.72 12.83 -0.23
C GLU A 10 3.09 13.53 -0.25
N GLU A 11 4.15 12.75 -0.52
CA GLU A 11 5.48 13.32 -0.73
C GLU A 11 5.44 14.28 -1.93
N GLY A 12 5.92 15.51 -1.73
CA GLY A 12 5.82 16.60 -2.70
C GLY A 12 4.82 17.69 -2.30
N ASP A 13 3.89 17.41 -1.38
CA ASP A 13 3.04 18.44 -0.77
C ASP A 13 3.85 19.29 0.21
N ALA A 14 3.72 20.62 0.13
CA ALA A 14 4.41 21.55 1.02
C ALA A 14 4.14 21.27 2.51
N ARG A 15 2.95 20.76 2.85
CA ARG A 15 2.55 20.40 4.23
C ARG A 15 3.28 19.17 4.75
N SER A 16 3.76 18.31 3.85
CA SER A 16 4.54 17.12 4.19
C SER A 16 6.04 17.31 4.00
N ALA A 17 6.48 18.48 3.51
CA ALA A 17 7.87 18.73 3.14
C ALA A 17 8.83 18.52 4.31
N LEU A 18 8.52 19.09 5.48
CA LEU A 18 9.38 18.96 6.66
C LEU A 18 9.54 17.50 7.10
N ILE A 19 8.42 16.78 7.27
CA ILE A 19 8.46 15.39 7.73
C ILE A 19 9.13 14.47 6.69
N ALA A 20 8.92 14.72 5.40
CA ALA A 20 9.60 13.99 4.32
C ALA A 20 11.11 14.22 4.31
N MET A 21 11.56 15.46 4.52
CA MET A 21 12.98 15.79 4.62
C MET A 21 13.63 15.12 5.82
N VAL A 22 13.02 15.23 7.00
CA VAL A 22 13.54 14.59 8.23
C VAL A 22 13.61 13.07 8.06
N GLN A 23 12.58 12.45 7.47
CA GLN A 23 12.59 11.01 7.22
C GLN A 23 13.69 10.60 6.23
N SER A 24 13.88 11.38 5.16
CA SER A 24 14.92 11.12 4.16
C SER A 24 16.33 11.23 4.76
N LEU A 25 16.58 12.25 5.58
CA LEU A 25 17.86 12.45 6.26
C LEU A 25 18.15 11.32 7.26
N GLN A 26 17.17 10.96 8.09
CA GLN A 26 17.35 9.90 9.08
C GLN A 26 17.59 8.55 8.41
N HIS A 27 16.83 8.24 7.36
CA HIS A 27 17.01 6.99 6.63
C HIS A 27 18.36 6.95 5.90
N ALA A 28 18.84 8.07 5.37
CA ALA A 28 20.17 8.15 4.76
C ALA A 28 21.29 7.96 5.80
N LYS A 29 21.11 8.49 7.02
CA LYS A 29 22.12 8.43 8.09
C LYS A 29 22.16 7.06 8.78
N ASN A 30 20.99 6.53 9.15
CA ASN A 30 20.87 5.39 10.07
C ASN A 30 20.14 4.20 9.45
N GLY A 31 19.56 4.33 8.26
CA GLY A 31 18.76 3.28 7.63
C GLY A 31 17.44 2.99 8.36
N VAL A 32 16.95 3.94 9.16
CA VAL A 32 15.75 3.79 9.99
C VAL A 32 14.72 4.85 9.65
N ASP A 33 13.47 4.42 9.59
CA ASP A 33 12.27 5.23 9.41
C ASP A 33 11.90 5.99 10.69
N ILE A 34 11.65 7.30 10.58
CA ILE A 34 11.37 8.15 11.75
C ILE A 34 10.00 7.88 12.38
N VAL A 35 9.05 7.36 11.59
CA VAL A 35 7.67 7.14 12.03
C VAL A 35 7.56 5.81 12.77
N SER A 36 8.08 4.75 12.16
CA SER A 36 7.94 3.38 12.66
C SER A 36 9.14 2.89 13.48
N GLY A 37 10.29 3.58 13.43
CA GLY A 37 11.54 3.11 14.05
C GLY A 37 12.11 1.84 13.40
N SER A 38 11.59 1.44 12.23
CA SER A 38 12.00 0.22 11.52
C SER A 38 12.91 0.52 10.33
N LYS A 39 13.52 -0.52 9.73
CA LYS A 39 14.26 -0.39 8.46
C LYS A 39 13.35 -0.25 7.23
N ILE A 40 12.03 -0.32 7.42
CA ILE A 40 11.04 -0.20 6.34
C ILE A 40 10.59 1.25 6.27
N ARG A 41 10.91 1.92 5.16
CA ARG A 41 10.49 3.29 4.92
C ARG A 41 8.96 3.39 4.85
N THR A 42 8.40 4.32 5.60
CA THR A 42 6.97 4.65 5.58
C THR A 42 6.64 5.51 4.37
N HIS A 43 5.60 5.13 3.64
CA HIS A 43 4.99 5.92 2.57
C HIS A 43 4.00 6.92 3.19
N PHE A 44 3.93 8.14 2.66
CA PHE A 44 2.90 9.10 3.07
C PHE A 44 1.67 9.02 2.17
N ALA A 45 0.55 9.52 2.69
CA ALA A 45 -0.78 9.37 2.10
C ALA A 45 -1.29 7.92 2.05
N ARG A 46 -2.47 7.75 1.42
CA ARG A 46 -3.13 6.45 1.29
C ARG A 46 -2.50 5.63 0.15
N PRO A 47 -2.47 4.29 0.27
CA PRO A 47 -2.04 3.44 -0.82
C PRO A 47 -2.90 3.63 -2.07
N ASN A 48 -2.27 3.64 -3.25
CA ASN A 48 -2.98 3.50 -4.51
C ASN A 48 -3.24 2.00 -4.77
N TRP A 49 -4.35 1.49 -4.26
CA TRP A 49 -4.69 0.07 -4.38
C TRP A 49 -4.79 -0.40 -5.83
N ARG A 50 -5.34 0.42 -6.73
CA ARG A 50 -5.41 0.08 -8.17
C ARG A 50 -4.02 -0.16 -8.75
N LYS A 51 -3.04 0.69 -8.42
CA LYS A 51 -1.64 0.49 -8.82
C LYS A 51 -1.09 -0.82 -8.25
N VAL A 52 -1.34 -1.11 -6.96
CA VAL A 52 -0.91 -2.36 -6.34
C VAL A 52 -1.48 -3.58 -7.07
N TYR A 53 -2.78 -3.62 -7.34
CA TYR A 53 -3.40 -4.71 -8.10
C TYR A 53 -2.82 -4.84 -9.52
N SER A 54 -2.62 -3.72 -10.22
CA SER A 54 -2.03 -3.72 -11.55
C SER A 54 -0.60 -4.25 -11.55
N ASP A 55 0.23 -3.81 -10.61
CA ASP A 55 1.63 -4.23 -10.49
C ASP A 55 1.69 -5.73 -10.17
N MET A 56 0.81 -6.23 -9.29
CA MET A 56 0.72 -7.66 -8.96
C MET A 56 0.27 -8.51 -10.14
N ALA A 57 -0.74 -8.06 -10.90
CA ALA A 57 -1.23 -8.77 -12.08
C ALA A 57 -0.16 -8.83 -13.19
N ASN A 58 0.56 -7.73 -13.40
CA ASN A 58 1.65 -7.64 -14.39
C ASN A 58 2.83 -8.55 -14.03
N THR A 59 3.18 -8.61 -12.74
CA THR A 59 4.30 -9.40 -12.23
C THR A 59 3.97 -10.90 -12.21
N HIS A 60 2.73 -11.28 -11.90
CA HIS A 60 2.32 -12.66 -11.68
C HIS A 60 1.23 -13.11 -12.66
N LYS A 61 1.56 -13.14 -13.96
CA LYS A 61 0.65 -13.58 -15.02
C LYS A 61 0.20 -15.04 -14.81
N ASN A 62 -1.07 -15.32 -15.11
CA ASN A 62 -1.69 -16.65 -14.97
C ASN A 62 -1.66 -17.24 -13.54
N ALA A 63 -1.39 -16.42 -12.51
CA ALA A 63 -1.35 -16.84 -11.12
C ALA A 63 -2.69 -16.63 -10.40
N ARG A 64 -2.80 -17.18 -9.19
CA ARG A 64 -3.89 -16.92 -8.25
C ARG A 64 -3.32 -16.21 -7.02
N ILE A 65 -3.90 -15.08 -6.64
CA ILE A 65 -3.45 -14.25 -5.52
C ILE A 65 -4.57 -14.11 -4.50
N GLY A 66 -4.32 -14.49 -3.25
CA GLY A 66 -5.20 -14.21 -2.13
C GLY A 66 -4.97 -12.81 -1.58
N VAL A 67 -6.04 -12.04 -1.38
CA VAL A 67 -6.01 -10.71 -0.75
C VAL A 67 -6.78 -10.78 0.55
N PHE A 68 -6.06 -10.73 1.67
CA PHE A 68 -6.65 -10.80 3.02
C PHE A 68 -6.64 -9.41 3.65
N TYR A 69 -7.79 -8.97 4.16
CA TYR A 69 -7.92 -7.65 4.78
C TYR A 69 -8.60 -7.72 6.14
N CYS A 70 -7.91 -7.18 7.15
CA CYS A 70 -8.41 -7.00 8.52
C CYS A 70 -8.23 -5.52 8.90
N GLY A 71 -9.34 -4.79 9.02
CA GLY A 71 -9.32 -3.35 9.28
C GLY A 71 -10.68 -2.69 9.09
N SER A 72 -10.70 -1.36 8.96
CA SER A 72 -11.93 -0.58 8.80
C SER A 72 -12.78 -1.11 7.64
N PRO A 73 -14.11 -1.33 7.83
CA PRO A 73 -15.01 -1.82 6.79
C PRO A 73 -15.07 -0.94 5.54
N THR A 74 -14.72 0.33 5.67
CA THR A 74 -14.73 1.32 4.58
C THR A 74 -13.90 0.89 3.37
N LEU A 75 -12.77 0.21 3.60
CA LEU A 75 -11.87 -0.20 2.52
C LEU A 75 -12.23 -1.56 1.90
N THR A 76 -13.03 -2.36 2.59
CA THR A 76 -13.43 -3.71 2.14
C THR A 76 -14.09 -3.68 0.78
N LYS A 77 -14.98 -2.69 0.53
CA LYS A 77 -15.68 -2.56 -0.75
C LYS A 77 -14.69 -2.30 -1.89
N THR A 78 -13.83 -1.30 -1.73
CA THR A 78 -12.83 -0.92 -2.74
C THR A 78 -11.88 -2.08 -3.08
N LEU A 79 -11.35 -2.77 -2.05
CA LEU A 79 -10.44 -3.89 -2.29
C LEU A 79 -11.13 -5.06 -2.99
N ARG A 80 -12.38 -5.37 -2.63
CA ARG A 80 -13.17 -6.41 -3.28
C ARG A 80 -13.46 -6.07 -4.75
N GLU A 81 -13.87 -4.84 -5.03
CA GLU A 81 -14.18 -4.39 -6.40
C GLU A 81 -12.94 -4.47 -7.29
N LEU A 82 -11.78 -4.04 -6.80
CA LEU A 82 -10.52 -4.16 -7.53
C LEU A 82 -10.12 -5.63 -7.76
N ALA A 83 -10.30 -6.51 -6.76
CA ALA A 83 -10.03 -7.94 -6.93
C ALA A 83 -10.90 -8.54 -8.05
N ILE A 84 -12.19 -8.20 -8.11
CA ILE A 84 -13.10 -8.64 -9.17
C ILE A 84 -12.63 -8.09 -10.52
N GLU A 85 -12.43 -6.78 -10.61
CA GLU A 85 -12.04 -6.09 -11.85
C GLU A 85 -10.75 -6.67 -12.46
N PHE A 86 -9.68 -6.76 -11.68
CA PHE A 86 -8.40 -7.28 -12.17
C PHE A 86 -8.44 -8.78 -12.45
N SER A 87 -9.31 -9.53 -11.76
CA SER A 87 -9.54 -10.93 -12.11
C SER A 87 -10.19 -11.08 -13.48
N HIS A 88 -11.06 -10.16 -13.90
CA HIS A 88 -11.73 -10.24 -15.20
C HIS A 88 -10.88 -9.68 -16.35
N THR A 89 -10.13 -8.62 -16.09
CA THR A 89 -9.39 -7.86 -17.11
C THR A 89 -7.97 -8.35 -17.33
N THR A 90 -7.44 -9.20 -16.45
CA THR A 90 -6.09 -9.76 -16.55
C THR A 90 -6.09 -11.29 -16.49
N THR A 91 -4.93 -11.91 -16.71
CA THR A 91 -4.78 -13.36 -16.57
C THR A 91 -4.63 -13.82 -15.12
N THR A 92 -4.42 -12.90 -14.18
CA THR A 92 -4.22 -13.18 -12.76
C THR A 92 -5.57 -13.18 -12.04
N ARG A 93 -5.84 -14.20 -11.22
CA ARG A 93 -7.10 -14.30 -10.45
C ARG A 93 -6.88 -13.87 -9.01
N PHE A 94 -7.59 -12.84 -8.58
CA PHE A 94 -7.57 -12.32 -7.22
C PHE A 94 -8.76 -12.84 -6.42
N HIS A 95 -8.49 -13.34 -5.22
CA HIS A 95 -9.49 -13.84 -4.28
C HIS A 95 -9.47 -12.98 -3.02
N PHE A 96 -10.51 -12.18 -2.81
CA PHE A 96 -10.58 -11.26 -1.68
C PHE A 96 -11.26 -11.92 -0.46
N HIS A 97 -10.61 -11.82 0.70
CA HIS A 97 -11.06 -12.34 1.98
C HIS A 97 -11.10 -11.20 3.01
N LYS A 98 -12.28 -10.97 3.58
CA LYS A 98 -12.41 -10.08 4.74
C LYS A 98 -12.23 -10.93 5.98
N GLU A 99 -11.23 -10.60 6.77
CA GLU A 99 -10.83 -11.32 7.97
C GLU A 99 -11.19 -10.52 9.23
N ASN A 100 -11.36 -11.23 10.35
CA ASN A 100 -11.47 -10.68 11.70
C ASN A 100 -10.45 -11.42 12.57
N PHE A 101 -9.19 -11.02 12.51
CA PHE A 101 -8.14 -11.56 13.38
C PHE A 101 -8.15 -10.89 14.75
#